data_AF-A0A5C4NXL7-F1
#
_entry.id   AF-A0A5C4NXL7-F1
#
_cell.length_a   1.000
_cell.length_b   1.000
_cell.length_c   1.000
_cell.angle_alpha   90.00
_cell.angle_beta   90.00
_cell.angle_gamma   90.00
#
_symmetry.space_group_name_H-M   'P 1'
#
loop_
_entity.id
_entity.type
_entity.pdbx_description
1 polymer ?
#
loop_
_entity_poly.entity_id
_entity_poly.type
_entity_poly.pdbx_seq_one_letter_code
_entity_poly.pdbx_strand_id
1 'polypeptide(L)'
;MLSLSLCRLAATASLLAAVWPAAQAQTPNMPVVRQYGDFAVTNGRYDALVTLSFRRHGYWPGGAREVVEVRPIKATREGQPMLLAFTKGYTGQGTILIGVQNGEPLMRPISPLQRDNMVRTERDPEWGVPQPGRPEMLLFPRDGRALDTGTGELLWFDVPGNVSGDYPRAMLVSVSPDGRRGAYLTNALTKVGIIVATRDDGVAGVLALPPDTYQRWLKPLSETASAQAGAAIKAGKGRTDSIRIRRELELAWFGQQFEWKQGKNGLQVTGLGLISAPPEGKQP
;
A
#
# COMPACT_ATOMS: atom_id res chain seq x y z
N MET A 1 79.41 36.56 -23.51
CA MET A 1 79.63 37.98 -23.18
C MET A 1 78.36 38.74 -23.52
N LEU A 2 77.80 39.47 -22.55
CA LEU A 2 76.87 40.63 -22.64
C LEU A 2 75.64 40.52 -23.58
N SER A 3 74.43 40.98 -23.29
CA SER A 3 73.81 41.71 -22.18
C SER A 3 72.37 42.03 -22.62
N LEU A 4 71.42 42.08 -21.68
CA LEU A 4 70.24 42.98 -21.61
C LEU A 4 69.38 43.16 -22.90
N SER A 5 68.07 42.96 -22.88
CA SER A 5 67.16 43.88 -22.19
C SER A 5 65.72 43.35 -22.15
N LEU A 6 65.04 43.65 -21.06
CA LEU A 6 63.60 43.55 -20.87
C LEU A 6 62.83 44.35 -21.94
N CYS A 7 61.77 43.76 -22.48
CA CYS A 7 60.54 44.49 -22.75
C CYS A 7 59.36 43.64 -22.27
N ARG A 8 58.70 44.15 -21.23
CA ARG A 8 57.44 43.64 -20.68
C ARG A 8 56.34 43.80 -21.72
N LEU A 9 55.59 42.74 -21.98
CA LEU A 9 54.20 42.84 -22.41
C LEU A 9 53.42 41.76 -21.66
N ALA A 10 52.62 42.22 -20.70
CA ALA A 10 51.66 41.40 -19.99
C ALA A 10 50.55 41.01 -20.97
N ALA A 11 50.31 39.72 -21.12
CA ALA A 11 49.10 39.19 -21.73
C ALA A 11 48.58 38.07 -20.84
N THR A 12 47.60 38.43 -20.02
CA THR A 12 46.77 37.52 -19.22
C THR A 12 46.00 36.59 -20.15
N ALA A 13 46.38 35.31 -20.21
CA ALA A 13 45.57 34.28 -20.85
C ALA A 13 44.75 33.57 -19.75
N SER A 14 43.52 34.06 -19.57
CA SER A 14 42.53 33.45 -18.69
C SER A 14 42.15 32.07 -19.20
N LEU A 15 42.28 31.06 -18.34
CA LEU A 15 41.70 29.73 -18.51
C LEU A 15 40.18 29.86 -18.61
N LEU A 16 39.64 29.77 -19.83
CA LEU A 16 38.22 29.51 -20.05
C LEU A 16 37.97 28.01 -19.79
N ALA A 17 37.75 27.67 -18.52
CA ALA A 17 37.00 26.47 -18.18
C ALA A 17 35.60 26.66 -18.76
N ALA A 18 35.24 25.86 -19.76
CA ALA A 18 33.89 25.79 -20.29
C ALA A 18 32.97 25.24 -19.19
N VAL A 19 32.39 26.15 -18.40
CA VAL A 19 31.24 25.85 -17.55
C VAL A 19 30.05 25.72 -18.50
N TRP A 20 29.73 24.51 -18.91
CA TRP A 20 28.40 24.24 -19.46
C TRP A 20 27.38 24.56 -18.37
N PRO A 21 26.41 25.47 -18.59
CA PRO A 21 25.27 25.54 -17.71
C PRO A 21 24.57 24.19 -17.81
N ALA A 22 24.45 23.48 -16.68
CA ALA A 22 23.44 22.45 -16.56
C ALA A 22 22.13 23.11 -16.98
N ALA A 23 21.57 22.64 -18.11
CA ALA A 23 20.26 23.07 -18.55
C ALA A 23 19.30 22.82 -17.38
N GLN A 24 18.91 23.89 -16.68
CA GLN A 24 17.75 23.85 -15.81
C GLN A 24 16.60 23.47 -16.74
N ALA A 25 16.19 22.21 -16.70
CA ALA A 25 14.96 21.78 -17.31
C ALA A 25 13.87 22.68 -16.70
N GLN A 26 13.45 23.70 -17.45
CA GLN A 26 12.28 24.47 -17.12
C GLN A 26 11.14 23.47 -17.08
N THR A 27 10.74 23.09 -15.87
CA THR A 27 9.54 22.29 -15.66
C THR A 27 8.43 23.01 -16.41
N PRO A 28 7.77 22.38 -17.40
CA PRO A 28 6.62 22.97 -18.06
C PRO A 28 5.67 23.44 -16.96
N ASN A 29 5.25 24.71 -17.02
CA ASN A 29 4.39 25.31 -16.01
C ASN A 29 2.98 24.72 -16.15
N MET A 30 2.83 23.46 -15.73
CA MET A 30 1.57 22.74 -15.76
C MET A 30 0.69 23.24 -14.61
N PRO A 31 -0.60 23.50 -14.84
CA PRO A 31 -1.47 23.98 -13.78
C PRO A 31 -1.52 22.97 -12.64
N VAL A 32 -1.30 23.46 -11.42
CA VAL A 32 -1.49 22.67 -10.20
C VAL A 32 -2.97 22.35 -10.09
N VAL A 33 -3.30 21.07 -10.13
CA VAL A 33 -4.67 20.58 -10.04
C VAL A 33 -5.05 20.35 -8.58
N ARG A 34 -4.08 19.94 -7.75
CA ARG A 34 -4.27 19.77 -6.30
C ARG A 34 -3.00 20.14 -5.54
N GLN A 35 -3.16 20.76 -4.37
CA GLN A 35 -2.08 21.09 -3.45
C GLN A 35 -2.34 20.41 -2.10
N TYR A 36 -1.34 19.72 -1.56
CA TYR A 36 -1.39 19.05 -0.26
C TYR A 36 -0.17 19.48 0.57
N GLY A 37 -0.31 20.55 1.35
CA GLY A 37 0.85 21.15 2.03
C GLY A 37 1.90 21.58 1.01
N ASP A 38 3.13 21.12 1.17
CA ASP A 38 4.26 21.37 0.27
C ASP A 38 4.26 20.47 -0.99
N PHE A 39 3.34 19.50 -1.06
CA PHE A 39 3.15 18.66 -2.24
C PHE A 39 2.24 19.33 -3.26
N ALA A 40 2.66 19.34 -4.53
CA ALA A 40 1.84 19.78 -5.64
C ALA A 40 1.60 18.63 -6.62
N VAL A 41 0.34 18.47 -7.04
CA VAL A 41 -0.12 17.50 -8.03
C VAL A 41 -0.55 18.26 -9.28
N THR A 42 0.11 17.99 -10.40
CA THR A 42 -0.23 18.57 -11.71
C THR A 42 -0.65 17.45 -12.66
N ASN A 43 -1.63 17.68 -13.52
CA ASN A 43 -2.00 16.68 -14.54
C ASN A 43 -1.09 16.83 -15.77
N GLY A 44 -0.75 15.70 -16.39
CA GLY A 44 -0.23 15.71 -17.75
C GLY A 44 -1.27 16.30 -18.70
N ARG A 45 -0.83 17.11 -19.67
CA ARG A 45 -1.72 17.84 -20.59
C ARG A 45 -2.59 16.94 -21.49
N TYR A 46 -2.27 15.64 -21.57
CA TYR A 46 -2.89 14.67 -22.48
C TYR A 46 -3.08 13.27 -21.85
N ASP A 47 -2.81 13.10 -20.55
CA ASP A 47 -2.79 11.78 -19.90
C ASP A 47 -3.53 11.82 -18.55
N ALA A 48 -4.15 10.69 -18.17
CA ALA A 48 -4.76 10.52 -16.84
C ALA A 48 -3.71 10.46 -15.72
N LEU A 49 -2.43 10.42 -16.08
CA LEU A 49 -1.30 10.45 -15.17
C LEU A 49 -1.10 11.82 -14.52
N VAL A 50 -0.73 11.78 -13.25
CA VAL A 50 -0.37 12.95 -12.46
C VAL A 50 1.14 13.01 -12.27
N THR A 51 1.67 14.22 -12.21
CA THR A 51 3.02 14.49 -11.73
C THR A 51 2.93 14.97 -10.29
N LEU A 52 3.68 14.32 -9.40
CA LEU A 52 3.82 14.72 -8.01
C LEU A 52 5.13 15.48 -7.84
N SER A 53 5.09 16.57 -7.11
CA SER A 53 6.28 17.34 -6.73
C SER A 53 6.21 17.73 -5.26
N PHE A 54 7.37 17.92 -4.63
CA PHE A 54 7.51 18.41 -3.27
C PHE A 54 8.43 19.62 -3.30
N ARG A 55 7.96 20.79 -2.82
CA ARG A 55 8.71 22.06 -2.87
C ARG A 55 9.30 22.35 -4.26
N ARG A 56 8.48 22.16 -5.31
CA ARG A 56 8.82 22.35 -6.74
C ARG A 56 9.85 21.37 -7.32
N HIS A 57 10.28 20.37 -6.55
CA HIS A 57 11.12 19.28 -7.05
C HIS A 57 10.22 18.11 -7.43
N GLY A 58 10.36 17.60 -8.65
CA GLY A 58 9.63 16.41 -9.09
C GLY A 58 9.93 15.23 -8.16
N TYR A 59 8.89 14.46 -7.84
CA TYR A 59 8.98 13.32 -6.93
C TYR A 59 8.35 12.09 -7.56
N TRP A 60 9.14 11.02 -7.68
CA TRP A 60 8.76 9.73 -8.25
C TRP A 60 8.87 8.66 -7.16
N PRO A 61 7.79 8.40 -6.39
CA PRO A 61 7.82 7.46 -5.28
C PRO A 61 8.26 6.08 -5.77
N GLY A 62 9.27 5.49 -5.13
CA GLY A 62 9.78 4.16 -5.50
C GLY A 62 10.37 4.05 -6.92
N GLY A 63 10.76 5.18 -7.53
CA GLY A 63 11.25 5.22 -8.91
C GLY A 63 10.15 4.92 -9.94
N ALA A 64 8.89 5.14 -9.58
CA ALA A 64 7.75 4.93 -10.47
C ALA A 64 7.89 5.76 -11.75
N ARG A 65 7.53 5.16 -12.88
CA ARG A 65 7.46 5.87 -14.16
C ARG A 65 6.24 6.81 -14.19
N GLU A 66 5.18 6.39 -13.53
CA GLU A 66 3.85 6.97 -13.61
C GLU A 66 3.21 7.01 -12.22
N VAL A 67 2.61 8.15 -11.87
CA VAL A 67 1.70 8.26 -10.72
C VAL A 67 0.30 8.42 -11.30
N VAL A 68 -0.61 7.53 -10.93
CA VAL A 68 -1.97 7.52 -11.48
C VAL A 68 -2.88 8.44 -10.69
N GLU A 69 -2.80 8.37 -9.36
CA GLU A 69 -3.62 9.19 -8.47
C GLU A 69 -2.92 9.36 -7.13
N VAL A 70 -3.19 10.49 -6.49
CA VAL A 70 -2.71 10.84 -5.15
C VAL A 70 -3.90 11.30 -4.29
N ARG A 71 -3.98 10.79 -3.06
CA ARG A 71 -5.02 11.12 -2.08
C ARG A 71 -4.38 11.41 -0.72
N PRO A 72 -4.81 12.45 0.01
CA PRO A 72 -4.35 12.65 1.38
C PRO A 72 -5.00 11.64 2.32
N ILE A 73 -4.29 11.29 3.39
CA ILE A 73 -4.88 10.64 4.57
C ILE A 73 -5.00 11.64 5.71
N LYS A 74 -5.70 11.27 6.79
CA LYS A 74 -5.91 12.16 7.95
C LYS A 74 -4.60 12.45 8.69
N ALA A 75 -3.68 11.50 8.70
CA ALA A 75 -2.39 11.63 9.36
C ALA A 75 -1.52 12.74 8.75
N THR A 76 -0.77 13.40 9.62
CA THR A 76 0.26 14.37 9.25
C THR A 76 1.60 13.96 9.84
N ARG A 77 2.68 14.39 9.21
CA ARG A 77 4.05 14.18 9.70
C ARG A 77 4.90 15.40 9.36
N GLU A 78 5.61 15.93 10.35
CA GLU A 78 6.39 17.17 10.23
C GLU A 78 5.57 18.36 9.68
N GLY A 79 4.31 18.45 10.11
CA GLY A 79 3.38 19.50 9.66
C GLY A 79 2.84 19.32 8.24
N GLN A 80 3.23 18.24 7.54
CA GLN A 80 2.81 17.95 6.18
C GLN A 80 1.78 16.82 6.14
N PRO A 81 0.80 16.86 5.23
CA PRO A 81 -0.13 15.74 5.07
C PRO A 81 0.62 14.49 4.58
N MET A 82 0.27 13.34 5.13
CA MET A 82 0.67 12.06 4.54
C MET A 82 -0.25 11.74 3.36
N LEU A 83 0.30 11.12 2.32
CA LEU A 83 -0.40 10.84 1.06
C LEU A 83 -0.37 9.35 0.73
N LEU A 84 -1.45 8.85 0.15
CA LEU A 84 -1.48 7.61 -0.61
C LEU A 84 -1.31 7.92 -2.09
N ALA A 85 -0.40 7.23 -2.74
CA ALA A 85 -0.21 7.30 -4.19
C ALA A 85 -0.34 5.90 -4.79
N PHE A 86 -1.03 5.82 -5.93
CA PHE A 86 -0.98 4.62 -6.75
C PHE A 86 0.01 4.85 -7.89
N THR A 87 1.02 4.00 -7.95
CA THR A 87 2.15 4.14 -8.86
C THR A 87 2.26 2.97 -9.82
N LYS A 88 2.81 3.21 -11.00
CA LYS A 88 3.12 2.22 -12.04
C LYS A 88 4.51 2.49 -12.62
N GLY A 89 5.26 1.44 -12.95
CA GLY A 89 6.56 1.61 -13.61
C GLY A 89 7.46 0.38 -13.54
N TYR A 90 8.76 0.62 -13.73
CA TYR A 90 9.80 -0.42 -13.79
C TYR A 90 9.88 -1.30 -12.55
N THR A 91 9.57 -0.73 -11.39
CA THR A 91 9.60 -1.41 -10.10
C THR A 91 8.29 -2.14 -9.80
N GLY A 92 7.26 -1.99 -10.64
CA GLY A 92 5.95 -2.63 -10.54
C GLY A 92 4.81 -1.61 -10.34
N GLN A 93 3.63 -2.12 -9.97
CA GLN A 93 2.43 -1.31 -9.75
C GLN A 93 1.81 -1.60 -8.38
N GLY A 94 1.49 -0.56 -7.61
CA GLY A 94 0.94 -0.73 -6.26
C GLY A 94 0.69 0.59 -5.53
N THR A 95 0.22 0.46 -4.30
CA THR A 95 -0.12 1.60 -3.43
C THR A 95 1.02 1.89 -2.48
N ILE A 96 1.39 3.16 -2.41
CA ILE A 96 2.52 3.68 -1.65
C ILE A 96 2.03 4.73 -0.66
N LEU A 97 2.51 4.64 0.58
CA LEU A 97 2.39 5.70 1.58
C LEU A 97 3.54 6.68 1.41
N ILE A 98 3.25 7.97 1.42
CA ILE A 98 4.22 9.05 1.35
C ILE A 98 4.06 9.89 2.61
N GLY A 99 5.16 10.16 3.30
CA GLY A 99 5.21 11.07 4.44
C GLY A 99 6.52 11.83 4.45
N VAL A 100 6.57 12.96 5.13
CA VAL A 100 7.79 13.76 5.25
C VAL A 100 8.59 13.31 6.47
N GLN A 101 9.89 13.11 6.30
CA GLN A 101 10.81 12.80 7.37
C GLN A 101 12.13 13.52 7.15
N ASN A 102 12.59 14.24 8.17
CA ASN A 102 13.76 15.12 8.11
C ASN A 102 13.68 16.13 6.95
N GLY A 103 12.49 16.66 6.69
CA GLY A 103 12.24 17.62 5.61
C GLY A 103 12.17 17.04 4.19
N GLU A 104 12.32 15.73 4.02
CA GLU A 104 12.30 15.05 2.73
C GLU A 104 11.08 14.11 2.58
N PRO A 105 10.48 13.98 1.38
CA PRO A 105 9.40 13.04 1.15
C PRO A 105 9.97 11.61 1.09
N LEU A 106 9.52 10.76 2.01
CA LEU A 106 9.83 9.33 2.03
C LEU A 106 8.62 8.51 1.62
N MET A 107 8.88 7.39 0.96
CA MET A 107 7.87 6.43 0.55
C MET A 107 7.97 5.12 1.34
N ARG A 108 6.83 4.47 1.54
CA ARG A 108 6.73 3.10 2.03
C ARG A 108 5.73 2.34 1.16
N PRO A 109 6.14 1.26 0.47
CA PRO A 109 5.21 0.42 -0.28
C PRO A 109 4.22 -0.24 0.68
N ILE A 110 2.92 -0.16 0.37
CA ILE A 110 1.86 -0.81 1.14
C ILE A 110 1.45 -2.10 0.45
N SER A 111 0.98 -2.02 -0.80
CA SER A 111 0.60 -3.17 -1.63
C SER A 111 1.63 -3.40 -2.75
N PRO A 112 1.72 -4.61 -3.32
CA PRO A 112 2.95 -5.08 -3.89
C PRO A 112 3.18 -4.39 -5.23
N LEU A 113 4.39 -3.90 -5.46
CA LEU A 113 4.84 -3.42 -6.76
C LEU A 113 5.16 -4.64 -7.64
N GLN A 114 4.14 -5.30 -8.19
CA GLN A 114 4.36 -6.48 -9.05
C GLN A 114 4.70 -6.04 -10.48
N ARG A 115 5.74 -6.65 -11.06
CA ARG A 115 6.27 -6.32 -12.41
C ARG A 115 5.37 -6.82 -13.54
N ASP A 116 4.82 -8.03 -13.43
CA ASP A 116 4.21 -8.76 -14.56
C ASP A 116 2.69 -8.98 -14.45
N ASN A 117 2.05 -8.49 -13.37
CA ASN A 117 0.61 -8.69 -13.17
C ASN A 117 -0.20 -7.52 -13.77
N MET A 118 -0.18 -7.43 -15.10
CA MET A 118 -0.91 -6.44 -15.92
C MET A 118 -2.45 -6.49 -15.80
N VAL A 119 -3.00 -7.34 -14.91
CA VAL A 119 -4.44 -7.39 -14.62
C VAL A 119 -4.90 -6.20 -13.77
N ARG A 120 -3.97 -5.50 -13.12
CA ARG A 120 -4.25 -4.25 -12.38
C ARG A 120 -4.36 -3.11 -13.39
N THR A 121 -5.55 -2.89 -13.91
CA THR A 121 -5.75 -1.76 -14.82
C THR A 121 -5.65 -0.45 -14.03
N GLU A 122 -5.23 0.63 -14.70
CA GLU A 122 -5.31 2.01 -14.20
C GLU A 122 -6.71 2.38 -13.68
N ARG A 123 -7.72 1.59 -14.05
CA ARG A 123 -9.14 1.76 -13.69
C ARG A 123 -9.55 1.02 -12.42
N ASP A 124 -8.66 0.23 -11.81
CA ASP A 124 -8.99 -0.54 -10.59
C ASP A 124 -7.82 -0.62 -9.57
N PRO A 125 -7.45 0.51 -8.93
CA PRO A 125 -6.36 0.54 -7.96
C PRO A 125 -6.74 -0.05 -6.60
N GLU A 126 -5.80 -0.73 -5.94
CA GLU A 126 -5.98 -1.27 -4.59
C GLU A 126 -5.71 -0.18 -3.53
N TRP A 127 -6.73 0.58 -3.15
CA TRP A 127 -6.60 1.65 -2.15
C TRP A 127 -6.65 1.17 -0.69
N GLY A 128 -6.79 -0.13 -0.47
CA GLY A 128 -7.14 -0.71 0.81
C GLY A 128 -8.64 -0.65 1.05
N VAL A 129 -9.13 -1.59 1.85
CA VAL A 129 -10.55 -1.76 2.15
C VAL A 129 -10.78 -1.32 3.60
N PRO A 130 -11.66 -0.36 3.87
CA PRO A 130 -11.97 0.04 5.24
C PRO A 130 -12.45 -1.15 6.07
N GLN A 131 -11.88 -1.31 7.26
CA GLN A 131 -12.32 -2.34 8.19
C GLN A 131 -13.76 -2.05 8.66
N PRO A 132 -14.66 -3.04 8.66
CA PRO A 132 -16.00 -2.87 9.23
C PRO A 132 -15.94 -2.35 10.67
N GLY A 133 -16.70 -1.28 10.94
CA GLY A 133 -16.74 -0.59 12.24
C GLY A 133 -15.52 0.30 12.56
N ARG A 134 -14.47 0.30 11.72
CA ARG A 134 -13.24 1.09 11.88
C ARG A 134 -12.76 1.64 10.53
N PRO A 135 -13.48 2.61 9.94
CA PRO A 135 -13.19 3.10 8.59
C PRO A 135 -11.81 3.76 8.45
N GLU A 136 -11.19 4.18 9.55
CA GLU A 136 -9.84 4.70 9.60
C GLU A 136 -8.77 3.63 9.35
N MET A 137 -9.10 2.36 9.53
CA MET A 137 -8.20 1.23 9.31
C MET A 137 -8.42 0.67 7.90
N LEU A 138 -7.46 0.91 7.00
CA LEU A 138 -7.49 0.33 5.65
C LEU A 138 -6.75 -1.00 5.64
N LEU A 139 -7.44 -2.07 5.27
CA LEU A 139 -6.88 -3.40 5.13
C LEU A 139 -6.41 -3.63 3.69
N PHE A 140 -5.23 -4.19 3.52
CA PHE A 140 -4.64 -4.61 2.25
C PHE A 140 -4.55 -6.13 2.28
N PRO A 141 -5.65 -6.84 1.97
CA PRO A 141 -5.79 -8.26 2.29
C PRO A 141 -4.85 -9.13 1.45
N ARG A 142 -4.43 -8.62 0.28
CA ARG A 142 -3.46 -9.26 -0.59
C ARG A 142 -2.05 -9.30 -0.03
N ASP A 143 -1.69 -8.38 0.86
CA ASP A 143 -0.32 -8.25 1.37
C ASP A 143 -0.24 -8.56 2.87
N GLY A 144 -1.39 -8.81 3.49
CA GLY A 144 -1.46 -9.01 4.93
C GLY A 144 -1.08 -7.76 5.73
N ARG A 145 -1.35 -6.58 5.18
CA ARG A 145 -0.99 -5.28 5.78
C ARG A 145 -2.21 -4.45 6.07
N ALA A 146 -2.08 -3.54 7.02
CA ALA A 146 -3.10 -2.54 7.31
C ALA A 146 -2.47 -1.16 7.45
N LEU A 147 -3.21 -0.11 7.12
CA LEU A 147 -2.83 1.27 7.34
C LEU A 147 -3.84 1.93 8.27
N ASP A 148 -3.37 2.42 9.41
CA ASP A 148 -4.13 3.38 10.20
C ASP A 148 -4.01 4.76 9.54
N THR A 149 -5.08 5.22 8.91
CA THR A 149 -5.10 6.50 8.20
C THR A 149 -5.12 7.70 9.14
N GLY A 150 -5.44 7.51 10.41
CA GLY A 150 -5.43 8.53 11.45
C GLY A 150 -4.02 8.84 11.97
N THR A 151 -3.19 7.80 12.09
CA THR A 151 -1.80 7.93 12.59
C THR A 151 -0.74 7.84 11.50
N GLY A 152 -1.09 7.29 10.33
CA GLY A 152 -0.15 7.01 9.24
C GLY A 152 0.69 5.76 9.50
N GLU A 153 0.33 4.96 10.50
CA GLU A 153 1.05 3.75 10.88
C GLU A 153 0.70 2.60 9.92
N LEU A 154 1.73 2.02 9.30
CA LEU A 154 1.62 0.78 8.53
C LEU A 154 1.81 -0.41 9.48
N LEU A 155 0.81 -1.28 9.55
CA LEU A 155 0.78 -2.46 10.42
C LEU A 155 0.99 -3.73 9.60
N TRP A 156 1.77 -4.65 10.15
CA TRP A 156 1.94 -6.03 9.68
C TRP A 156 2.03 -6.94 10.90
N PHE A 157 1.73 -8.22 10.73
CA PHE A 157 1.75 -9.19 11.82
C PHE A 157 2.46 -10.47 11.38
N ASP A 158 3.13 -11.13 12.32
CA ASP A 158 3.95 -12.29 12.06
C ASP A 158 3.08 -13.56 11.92
N VAL A 159 2.79 -13.92 10.67
CA VAL A 159 2.06 -15.13 10.29
C VAL A 159 3.01 -16.06 9.54
N PRO A 160 3.19 -17.32 10.00
CA PRO A 160 4.02 -18.30 9.30
C PRO A 160 3.57 -18.53 7.85
N GLY A 161 4.51 -18.53 6.91
CA GLY A 161 4.24 -18.85 5.51
C GLY A 161 3.49 -17.77 4.72
N ASN A 162 3.34 -16.55 5.26
CA ASN A 162 2.75 -15.43 4.51
C ASN A 162 3.68 -14.86 3.42
N VAL A 163 4.97 -15.24 3.43
CA VAL A 163 6.01 -14.73 2.50
C VAL A 163 6.40 -15.75 1.42
N SER A 164 5.47 -16.61 0.98
CA SER A 164 5.74 -17.53 -0.15
C SER A 164 5.03 -17.09 -1.42
N GLY A 165 5.72 -16.41 -2.33
CA GLY A 165 5.26 -16.11 -3.70
C GLY A 165 4.19 -15.01 -3.81
N ASP A 166 3.53 -14.95 -4.98
CA ASP A 166 2.62 -13.86 -5.40
C ASP A 166 1.28 -13.76 -4.64
N TYR A 167 1.02 -14.67 -3.69
CA TYR A 167 -0.24 -14.78 -2.96
C TYR A 167 0.00 -15.24 -1.51
N PRO A 168 -0.30 -14.44 -0.48
CA PRO A 168 -0.26 -14.92 0.89
C PRO A 168 -1.30 -16.02 1.10
N ARG A 169 -0.89 -17.08 1.82
CA ARG A 169 -1.78 -18.20 2.19
C ARG A 169 -2.87 -17.79 3.18
N ALA A 170 -2.65 -16.69 3.89
CA ALA A 170 -3.55 -16.15 4.89
C ALA A 170 -3.88 -14.69 4.58
N MET A 171 -5.17 -14.37 4.52
CA MET A 171 -5.65 -13.03 4.17
C MET A 171 -5.95 -12.23 5.43
N LEU A 172 -5.34 -11.05 5.60
CA LEU A 172 -5.68 -10.17 6.73
C LEU A 172 -7.13 -9.69 6.58
N VAL A 173 -7.95 -9.98 7.58
CA VAL A 173 -9.39 -9.66 7.58
C VAL A 173 -9.81 -8.66 8.67
N SER A 174 -9.00 -8.48 9.71
CA SER A 174 -9.26 -7.48 10.75
C SER A 174 -8.02 -7.20 11.58
N VAL A 175 -7.94 -5.98 12.13
CA VAL A 175 -6.98 -5.54 13.13
C VAL A 175 -7.71 -5.26 14.44
N SER A 176 -7.11 -5.69 15.55
CA SER A 176 -7.65 -5.49 16.89
C SER A 176 -7.78 -4.01 17.26
N PRO A 177 -8.70 -3.64 18.16
CA PRO A 177 -8.89 -2.24 18.60
C PRO A 177 -7.60 -1.52 18.99
N ASP A 178 -6.67 -2.20 19.66
CA ASP A 178 -5.38 -1.67 20.10
C ASP A 178 -4.28 -1.67 19.02
N GLY A 179 -4.55 -2.18 17.82
CA GLY A 179 -3.59 -2.23 16.70
C GLY A 179 -2.47 -3.27 16.86
N ARG A 180 -2.51 -4.10 17.90
CA ARG A 180 -1.43 -5.04 18.24
C ARG A 180 -1.60 -6.44 17.67
N ARG A 181 -2.81 -6.79 17.19
CA ARG A 181 -3.13 -8.10 16.64
C ARG A 181 -3.82 -7.98 15.29
N GLY A 182 -3.49 -8.91 14.38
CA GLY A 182 -4.16 -9.12 13.11
C GLY A 182 -4.87 -10.47 13.10
N ALA A 183 -6.11 -10.48 12.62
CA ALA A 183 -6.86 -11.69 12.32
C ALA A 183 -6.73 -12.01 10.83
N TYR A 184 -6.36 -13.25 10.52
CA TYR A 184 -6.14 -13.72 9.17
C TYR A 184 -7.07 -14.87 8.85
N LEU A 185 -7.82 -14.77 7.75
CA LEU A 185 -8.59 -15.87 7.19
C LEU A 185 -7.64 -16.79 6.43
N THR A 186 -7.58 -18.04 6.86
CA THR A 186 -6.87 -19.12 6.18
C THR A 186 -7.86 -19.95 5.39
N ASN A 187 -7.50 -20.27 4.15
CA ASN A 187 -8.29 -21.13 3.30
C ASN A 187 -7.37 -22.12 2.59
N ALA A 188 -7.28 -23.33 3.14
CA ALA A 188 -6.50 -24.41 2.57
C ALA A 188 -7.42 -25.58 2.21
N LEU A 189 -7.92 -25.61 0.96
CA LEU A 189 -8.65 -26.66 0.22
C LEU A 189 -9.88 -27.30 0.91
N THR A 190 -9.81 -27.65 2.19
CA THR A 190 -10.85 -28.25 3.02
C THR A 190 -10.86 -27.75 4.47
N LYS A 191 -9.93 -26.88 4.86
CA LYS A 191 -9.84 -26.32 6.21
C LYS A 191 -9.85 -24.80 6.13
N VAL A 192 -10.94 -24.21 6.63
CA VAL A 192 -11.06 -22.78 6.84
C VAL A 192 -10.83 -22.50 8.32
N GLY A 193 -10.03 -21.49 8.62
CA GLY A 193 -9.73 -21.11 9.98
C GLY A 193 -9.32 -19.65 10.08
N ILE A 194 -9.24 -19.13 11.29
CA ILE A 194 -8.70 -17.81 11.58
C ILE A 194 -7.43 -17.96 12.40
N ILE A 195 -6.37 -17.27 11.99
CA ILE A 195 -5.13 -17.11 12.76
C ILE A 195 -5.14 -15.69 13.34
N VAL A 196 -4.90 -15.58 14.64
CA VAL A 196 -4.64 -14.32 15.33
C VAL A 196 -3.14 -14.21 15.54
N ALA A 197 -2.52 -13.22 14.93
CA ALA A 197 -1.10 -12.97 15.00
C ALA A 197 -0.79 -11.62 15.65
N THR A 198 0.33 -11.55 16.35
CA THR A 198 0.92 -10.33 16.89
C THR A 198 2.03 -9.85 15.96
N ARG A 199 2.59 -8.67 16.26
CA ARG A 199 3.72 -8.14 15.48
C ARG A 199 5.02 -8.88 15.75
N ASP A 200 5.24 -9.24 17.01
CA ASP A 200 6.56 -9.63 17.51
C ASP A 200 6.61 -11.09 17.99
N ASP A 201 5.50 -11.66 18.45
CA ASP A 201 5.45 -12.99 19.10
C ASP A 201 4.84 -14.08 18.20
N GLY A 202 4.54 -13.74 16.95
CA GLY A 202 3.89 -14.63 15.99
C GLY A 202 2.43 -14.91 16.34
N VAL A 203 2.01 -16.16 16.14
CA VAL A 203 0.63 -16.62 16.35
C VAL A 203 0.26 -16.62 17.83
N ALA A 204 -0.70 -15.78 18.20
CA ALA A 204 -1.28 -15.66 19.54
C ALA A 204 -2.61 -16.42 19.68
N GLY A 205 -3.24 -16.82 18.58
CA GLY A 205 -4.43 -17.65 18.63
C GLY A 205 -4.80 -18.28 17.30
N VAL A 206 -5.59 -19.34 17.37
CA VAL A 206 -6.17 -20.05 16.24
C VAL A 206 -7.65 -20.32 16.51
N LEU A 207 -8.44 -20.32 15.45
CA LEU A 207 -9.86 -20.62 15.48
C LEU A 207 -10.20 -21.49 14.28
N ALA A 208 -10.44 -22.77 14.53
CA ALA A 208 -10.96 -23.66 13.50
C ALA A 208 -12.43 -23.29 13.22
N LEU A 209 -12.78 -23.08 11.95
CA LEU A 209 -14.16 -22.84 11.55
C LEU A 209 -14.85 -24.16 11.18
N PRO A 210 -16.20 -24.21 11.18
CA PRO A 210 -16.94 -25.40 10.78
C PRO A 210 -16.47 -25.95 9.42
N PRO A 211 -16.44 -27.28 9.23
CA PRO A 211 -15.91 -27.88 8.00
C PRO A 211 -16.70 -27.50 6.73
N ASP A 212 -17.97 -27.14 6.89
CA ASP A 212 -18.83 -26.65 5.80
C ASP A 212 -18.63 -25.16 5.48
N THR A 213 -17.76 -24.44 6.20
CA THR A 213 -17.62 -22.97 6.10
C THR A 213 -17.38 -22.50 4.67
N TYR A 214 -16.52 -23.21 3.95
CA TYR A 214 -16.24 -22.89 2.55
C TYR A 214 -17.48 -23.03 1.68
N GLN A 215 -18.19 -24.16 1.75
CA GLN A 215 -19.36 -24.40 0.91
C GLN A 215 -20.52 -23.48 1.27
N ARG A 216 -20.71 -23.23 2.57
CA ARG A 216 -21.82 -22.46 3.11
C ARG A 216 -21.69 -20.96 2.89
N TRP A 217 -20.48 -20.40 3.05
CA TRP A 217 -20.27 -18.96 3.00
C TRP A 217 -19.28 -18.53 1.92
N LEU A 218 -18.06 -19.10 1.86
CA LEU A 218 -17.01 -18.54 0.99
C LEU A 218 -17.20 -18.81 -0.51
N LYS A 219 -17.72 -20.00 -0.87
CA LYS A 219 -17.99 -20.37 -2.27
C LYS A 219 -19.04 -19.44 -2.91
N PRO A 220 -20.20 -19.17 -2.28
CA PRO A 220 -21.14 -18.16 -2.81
C PRO A 220 -20.52 -16.77 -3.04
N LEU A 221 -19.61 -16.32 -2.16
CA LEU A 221 -18.91 -15.04 -2.35
C LEU A 221 -17.97 -15.09 -3.58
N SER A 222 -17.28 -16.21 -3.80
CA SER A 222 -16.43 -16.41 -4.98
C SER A 222 -17.23 -16.44 -6.28
N GLU A 223 -18.41 -17.06 -6.28
CA GLU A 223 -19.33 -17.09 -7.42
C GLU A 223 -19.86 -15.68 -7.72
N THR A 224 -20.27 -14.96 -6.67
CA THR A 224 -20.71 -13.56 -6.75
C THR A 224 -19.62 -12.66 -7.33
N ALA A 225 -18.38 -12.79 -6.84
CA ALA A 225 -17.25 -12.01 -7.33
C ALA A 225 -16.95 -12.28 -8.81
N SER A 226 -17.04 -13.54 -9.24
CA SER A 226 -16.84 -13.95 -10.63
C SER A 226 -17.93 -13.38 -11.55
N ALA A 227 -19.19 -13.42 -11.11
CA ALA A 227 -20.31 -12.84 -11.83
C ALA A 227 -20.17 -11.30 -11.96
N GLN A 228 -19.77 -10.62 -10.89
CA GLN A 228 -19.54 -9.17 -10.89
C GLN A 228 -18.41 -8.77 -11.85
N ALA A 229 -17.28 -9.48 -11.82
CA ALA A 229 -16.18 -9.24 -12.76
C ALA A 229 -16.61 -9.46 -14.22
N GLY A 230 -17.37 -10.53 -14.49
CA GLY A 230 -17.94 -10.80 -15.81
C GLY A 230 -18.90 -9.71 -16.29
N ALA A 231 -19.74 -9.18 -15.40
CA ALA A 231 -20.65 -8.08 -15.70
C ALA A 231 -19.91 -6.77 -16.01
N ALA A 232 -18.82 -6.47 -15.30
CA ALA A 232 -18.00 -5.29 -15.55
C ALA A 232 -17.35 -5.32 -16.95
N ILE A 233 -16.87 -6.48 -17.38
CA ILE A 233 -16.34 -6.69 -18.73
C ILE A 233 -17.43 -6.46 -19.78
N LYS A 234 -18.61 -7.06 -19.60
CA LYS A 234 -19.76 -6.88 -20.49
C LYS A 234 -20.21 -5.42 -20.60
N ALA A 235 -20.07 -4.65 -19.51
CA ALA A 235 -20.42 -3.23 -19.44
C ALA A 235 -19.31 -2.29 -19.98
N GLY A 236 -18.23 -2.82 -20.56
CA GLY A 236 -17.13 -2.01 -21.11
C GLY A 236 -16.27 -1.29 -20.06
N LYS A 237 -16.42 -1.63 -18.77
CA LYS A 237 -15.65 -1.01 -17.67
C LYS A 237 -14.18 -1.48 -17.62
N GLY A 238 -13.83 -2.47 -18.44
CA GLY A 238 -12.49 -3.06 -18.51
C GLY A 238 -12.39 -4.32 -17.67
N ARG A 239 -11.16 -4.85 -17.56
CA ARG A 239 -10.88 -6.05 -16.76
C ARG A 239 -10.89 -5.68 -15.27
N THR A 240 -11.72 -6.37 -14.51
CA THR A 240 -11.80 -6.27 -13.04
C THR A 240 -11.33 -7.58 -12.42
N ASP A 241 -10.52 -7.50 -11.36
CA ASP A 241 -9.97 -8.68 -10.70
C ASP A 241 -11.02 -9.32 -9.77
N SER A 242 -11.57 -10.47 -10.16
CA SER A 242 -12.53 -11.22 -9.34
C SER A 242 -11.94 -11.68 -8.00
N ILE A 243 -10.61 -11.84 -7.90
CA ILE A 243 -9.94 -12.18 -6.64
C ILE A 243 -10.01 -10.99 -5.69
N ARG A 244 -9.83 -9.76 -6.19
CA ARG A 244 -9.96 -8.54 -5.38
C ARG A 244 -11.39 -8.41 -4.84
N ILE A 245 -12.38 -8.52 -5.72
CA ILE A 245 -13.79 -8.47 -5.33
C ILE A 245 -14.11 -9.55 -4.29
N ARG A 246 -13.66 -10.79 -4.50
CA ARG A 246 -13.89 -11.89 -3.54
C ARG A 246 -13.32 -11.54 -2.17
N ARG A 247 -12.11 -11.01 -2.10
CA ARG A 247 -11.46 -10.62 -0.83
C ARG A 247 -12.24 -9.50 -0.11
N GLU A 248 -12.74 -8.52 -0.84
CA GLU A 248 -13.60 -7.47 -0.29
C GLU A 248 -14.91 -8.04 0.28
N LEU A 249 -15.50 -9.03 -0.40
CA LEU A 249 -16.68 -9.73 0.10
C LEU A 249 -16.38 -10.60 1.33
N GLU A 250 -15.24 -11.30 1.35
CA GLU A 250 -14.78 -12.11 2.48
C GLU A 250 -14.48 -11.25 3.72
N LEU A 251 -13.91 -10.05 3.53
CA LEU A 251 -13.76 -9.03 4.57
C LEU A 251 -15.09 -8.60 5.18
N ALA A 252 -16.05 -8.25 4.31
CA ALA A 252 -17.37 -7.82 4.75
C ALA A 252 -18.10 -8.93 5.50
N TRP A 253 -18.01 -10.17 5.01
CA TRP A 253 -18.53 -11.35 5.71
C TRP A 253 -17.86 -11.52 7.07
N PHE A 254 -16.54 -11.43 7.17
CA PHE A 254 -15.84 -11.54 8.45
C PHE A 254 -16.35 -10.51 9.47
N GLY A 255 -16.48 -9.24 9.06
CA GLY A 255 -16.98 -8.17 9.93
C GLY A 255 -18.44 -8.32 10.38
N GLN A 256 -19.22 -9.19 9.73
CA GLN A 256 -20.58 -9.53 10.16
C GLN A 256 -20.62 -10.72 11.12
N GLN A 257 -19.67 -11.65 11.00
CA GLN A 257 -19.69 -12.91 11.75
C GLN A 257 -18.81 -12.89 12.99
N PHE A 258 -17.78 -12.04 13.00
CA PHE A 258 -16.73 -12.04 14.02
C PHE A 258 -16.49 -10.66 14.60
N GLU A 259 -16.06 -10.65 15.85
CA GLU A 259 -15.68 -9.45 16.59
C GLU A 259 -14.48 -9.73 17.50
N TRP A 260 -13.80 -8.65 17.91
CA TRP A 260 -12.74 -8.72 18.90
C TRP A 260 -13.34 -8.61 20.31
N LYS A 261 -12.99 -9.54 21.20
CA LYS A 261 -13.34 -9.48 22.62
C LYS A 261 -12.12 -9.68 23.50
N GLN A 262 -12.13 -9.00 24.65
CA GLN A 262 -11.13 -9.21 25.67
C GLN A 262 -11.33 -10.59 26.29
N GLY A 263 -10.30 -11.43 26.19
CA GLY A 263 -10.24 -12.74 26.81
C GLY A 263 -9.19 -12.81 27.91
N LYS A 264 -9.02 -14.01 28.49
CA LYS A 264 -8.01 -14.27 29.53
C LYS A 264 -6.57 -14.06 29.03
N ASN A 265 -6.32 -14.32 27.74
CA ASN A 265 -5.00 -14.28 27.11
C ASN A 265 -4.85 -13.07 26.15
N GLY A 266 -5.56 -11.98 26.44
CA GLY A 266 -5.63 -10.79 25.61
C GLY A 266 -6.81 -10.79 24.64
N LEU A 267 -6.74 -9.93 23.63
CA LEU A 267 -7.78 -9.81 22.61
C LEU A 267 -7.87 -11.08 21.75
N GLN A 268 -9.08 -11.64 21.68
CA GLN A 268 -9.44 -12.85 20.95
C GLN A 268 -10.50 -12.52 19.90
N VAL A 269 -10.52 -13.31 18.83
CA VAL A 269 -11.59 -13.25 17.83
C VAL A 269 -12.70 -14.20 18.27
N THR A 270 -13.94 -13.71 18.30
CA THR A 270 -15.13 -14.49 18.64
C THR A 270 -16.16 -14.37 17.53
N GLY A 271 -16.87 -15.44 17.22
CA GLY A 271 -17.91 -15.44 16.19
C GLY A 271 -18.41 -16.84 15.89
N LEU A 272 -19.63 -16.95 15.37
CA LEU A 272 -20.29 -18.24 15.09
C LEU A 272 -20.37 -19.18 16.31
N GLY A 273 -20.43 -18.63 17.54
CA GLY A 273 -20.40 -19.42 18.77
C GLY A 273 -19.01 -19.98 19.13
N LEU A 274 -17.95 -19.54 18.45
CA LEU A 274 -16.57 -19.99 18.64
C LEU A 274 -15.68 -18.85 19.16
N ILE A 275 -14.53 -19.20 19.75
CA ILE A 275 -13.53 -18.27 20.25
C ILE A 275 -12.13 -18.75 19.91
N SER A 276 -11.26 -17.84 19.43
CA SER A 276 -9.86 -18.16 19.16
C SER A 276 -9.12 -18.50 20.45
N ALA A 277 -8.38 -19.60 20.46
CA ALA A 277 -7.57 -20.04 21.59
C ALA A 277 -6.07 -20.02 21.23
N PRO A 278 -5.14 -19.93 22.21
CA PRO A 278 -3.72 -20.09 21.94
C PRO A 278 -3.43 -21.39 21.16
N PRO A 279 -2.42 -21.40 20.28
CA PRO A 279 -2.03 -22.63 19.59
C PRO A 279 -1.59 -23.71 20.59
N GLU A 280 -1.94 -24.97 20.31
CA GLU A 280 -1.56 -26.12 21.15
C GLU A 280 -0.03 -26.16 21.36
N GLY A 281 0.41 -26.29 22.62
CA GLY A 281 1.83 -26.39 22.99
C GLY A 281 2.53 -25.09 23.40
N LYS A 282 1.88 -23.92 23.32
CA LYS A 282 2.35 -22.68 23.97
C LYS A 282 1.48 -22.36 25.18
N GLN A 283 1.93 -22.74 26.37
CA GLN A 283 1.39 -22.21 27.64
C GLN A 283 1.94 -20.79 27.89
N PRO A 284 1.19 -19.93 28.62
CA PRO A 284 1.56 -18.54 28.87
C PRO A 284 2.90 -18.37 29.60
#